data_AF-R9I1Q5-F1
#
_entry.id   AF-R9I1Q5-F1
#
_cell.length_a   1.000
_cell.length_b   1.000
_cell.length_c   1.000
_cell.angle_alpha   90.00
_cell.angle_beta   90.00
_cell.angle_gamma   90.00
#
_symmetry.space_group_name_H-M   'P 1'
#
loop_
_entity.id
_entity.type
_entity.pdbx_description
1 polymer ?
#
loop_
_entity_poly.entity_id
_entity_poly.type
_entity_poly.pdbx_seq_one_letter_code
_entity_poly.pdbx_strand_id
1 'polypeptide(L)'
;MKDIPADSLIKNYFPVDYIDSFSKVMVTGQALTPEDFRNLAFSRFPKWIGWLMNFRNAIVKPLGLDTATRFTDMVLDKNLHEEILGMPDKHLDFHVSMWCGEYHEGKQELRITTVVKYNNWLGRAYFFIIRPFHGIIVKSILKHVAGDRGSGCK
;
A
#
# COMPACT_ATOMS: atom_id res chain seq x y z
N MET A 1 -3.72 12.59 11.84
CA MET A 1 -2.32 12.87 11.47
C MET A 1 -1.36 12.53 12.61
N LYS A 2 -1.61 11.45 13.35
CA LYS A 2 -0.63 10.84 14.25
C LYS A 2 -0.10 9.63 13.48
N ASP A 3 1.19 9.35 13.53
CA ASP A 3 1.84 8.12 13.03
C ASP A 3 2.36 8.09 11.58
N ILE A 4 2.71 9.23 10.97
CA ILE A 4 3.61 9.23 9.79
C ILE A 4 5.02 9.62 10.27
N PRO A 5 6.05 8.80 10.02
CA PRO A 5 7.43 9.12 10.36
C PRO A 5 7.89 10.50 9.83
N ALA A 6 8.80 11.15 10.56
CA ALA A 6 9.30 12.48 10.20
C ALA A 6 9.90 12.51 8.78
N ASP A 7 10.61 11.45 8.42
CA ASP A 7 11.37 11.33 7.16
C ASP A 7 10.63 10.56 6.07
N SER A 8 9.31 10.40 6.23
CA SER A 8 8.51 9.63 5.28
C SER A 8 8.29 10.38 3.97
N LEU A 9 8.62 9.72 2.86
CA LEU A 9 8.46 10.18 1.48
C LEU A 9 6.98 10.42 1.12
N ILE A 10 6.03 9.78 1.82
CA ILE A 10 4.60 9.96 1.56
C ILE A 10 4.15 11.42 1.73
N LYS A 11 4.92 12.22 2.49
CA LYS A 11 4.67 13.65 2.68
C LYS A 11 4.76 14.46 1.40
N ASN A 12 5.55 14.00 0.42
CA ASN A 12 5.69 14.66 -0.89
C ASN A 12 4.38 14.61 -1.71
N TYR A 13 3.40 13.81 -1.29
CA TYR A 13 2.13 13.61 -1.99
C TYR A 13 0.95 14.36 -1.34
N PHE A 14 1.23 15.26 -0.40
CA PHE A 14 0.24 16.15 0.21
C PHE A 14 0.02 17.41 -0.64
N PRO A 15 -1.17 18.07 -0.55
CA PRO A 15 -2.32 17.76 0.30
C PRO A 15 -3.20 16.61 -0.23
N VAL A 16 -3.93 15.97 0.68
CA VAL A 16 -4.78 14.80 0.41
C VAL A 16 -6.13 14.90 1.12
N ASP A 17 -7.16 14.27 0.55
CA ASP A 17 -8.54 14.28 1.07
C ASP A 17 -8.79 13.12 2.04
N TYR A 18 -8.01 12.05 1.92
CA TYR A 18 -8.08 10.90 2.80
C TYR A 18 -6.70 10.35 3.14
N ILE A 19 -6.57 9.89 4.37
CA ILE A 19 -5.40 9.18 4.85
C ILE A 19 -5.82 8.07 5.82
N ASP A 20 -5.20 6.90 5.67
CA ASP A 20 -5.10 5.92 6.74
C ASP A 20 -3.68 5.41 6.89
N SER A 21 -3.41 4.87 8.08
CA SER A 21 -2.13 4.25 8.39
C SER A 21 -2.39 3.07 9.31
N PHE A 22 -1.78 1.93 8.97
CA PHE A 22 -1.84 0.71 9.76
C PHE A 22 -0.42 0.22 9.96
N SER A 23 -0.08 -0.14 11.19
CA SER A 23 1.21 -0.75 11.50
C SER A 23 1.06 -2.06 12.27
N LYS A 24 2.11 -2.87 12.19
CA LYS A 24 2.22 -4.10 12.96
C LYS A 24 3.69 -4.41 13.22
N VAL A 25 4.01 -4.71 14.47
CA VAL A 25 5.32 -5.28 14.84
C VAL A 25 5.33 -6.77 14.46
N MET A 26 6.36 -7.17 13.75
CA MET A 26 6.63 -8.56 13.41
C MET A 26 7.88 -9.05 14.12
N VAL A 27 7.92 -10.35 14.38
CA VAL A 27 9.11 -11.06 14.84
C VAL A 27 9.70 -11.77 13.63
N THR A 28 10.96 -11.48 13.31
CA THR A 28 11.66 -12.01 12.13
C THR A 28 13.13 -12.23 12.50
N GLY A 29 13.75 -13.27 11.94
CA GLY A 29 15.19 -13.51 12.16
C GLY A 29 16.10 -12.59 11.36
N GLN A 30 15.55 -11.89 10.36
CA GLN A 30 16.27 -10.98 9.47
C GLN A 30 15.43 -9.74 9.19
N ALA A 31 16.09 -8.60 9.04
CA ALA A 31 15.46 -7.35 8.64
C ALA A 31 14.82 -7.49 7.25
N LEU A 32 13.59 -7.03 7.10
CA LEU A 32 12.95 -6.87 5.79
C LEU A 32 13.31 -5.53 5.20
N THR A 33 13.61 -5.54 3.91
CA THR A 33 13.65 -4.33 3.10
C THR A 33 12.23 -3.92 2.67
N PRO A 34 12.01 -2.63 2.31
CA PRO A 34 10.74 -2.19 1.73
C PRO A 34 10.35 -2.99 0.48
N GLU A 35 11.32 -3.39 -0.34
CA GLU A 35 11.10 -4.21 -1.52
C GLU A 35 10.61 -5.63 -1.15
N ASP A 36 11.22 -6.26 -0.14
CA ASP A 36 10.75 -7.56 0.37
C ASP A 36 9.34 -7.45 0.91
N PHE A 37 9.07 -6.37 1.67
CA PHE A 37 7.74 -6.12 2.20
C PHE A 37 6.72 -5.96 1.08
N ARG A 38 7.05 -5.21 0.03
CA ARG A 38 6.25 -5.07 -1.18
C ARG A 38 5.97 -6.40 -1.86
N ASN A 39 7.00 -7.20 -2.12
CA ASN A 39 6.87 -8.49 -2.78
C ASN A 39 5.99 -9.45 -1.96
N LEU A 40 6.16 -9.49 -0.63
CA LEU A 40 5.35 -10.29 0.28
C LEU A 40 3.91 -9.78 0.39
N ALA A 41 3.71 -8.46 0.37
CA ALA A 41 2.38 -7.89 0.33
C ALA A 41 1.66 -8.35 -0.95
N PHE A 42 2.28 -8.15 -2.12
CA PHE A 42 1.72 -8.44 -3.44
C PHE A 42 1.50 -9.92 -3.74
N SER A 43 2.31 -10.83 -3.18
CA SER A 43 2.11 -12.27 -3.37
C SER A 43 0.73 -12.76 -2.90
N ARG A 44 0.08 -12.02 -1.99
CA ARG A 44 -1.25 -12.33 -1.45
C ARG A 44 -2.33 -11.30 -1.81
N PHE A 45 -2.03 -10.31 -2.66
CA PHE A 45 -3.09 -9.43 -3.19
C PHE A 45 -4.15 -10.31 -3.85
N PRO A 46 -5.38 -10.40 -3.31
CA PRO A 46 -6.27 -11.44 -3.76
C PRO A 46 -6.83 -11.03 -5.12
N LYS A 47 -7.18 -11.99 -5.98
CA LYS A 47 -7.58 -11.78 -7.40
C LYS A 47 -8.66 -10.70 -7.59
N TRP A 48 -9.46 -10.42 -6.56
CA TRP A 48 -10.44 -9.34 -6.56
C TRP A 48 -9.84 -7.92 -6.61
N ILE A 49 -8.58 -7.69 -6.24
CA ILE A 49 -7.91 -6.40 -6.48
C ILE A 49 -7.64 -6.25 -7.98
N GLY A 50 -7.25 -7.32 -8.67
CA GLY A 50 -7.27 -7.35 -10.14
C GLY A 50 -8.67 -7.09 -10.71
N TRP A 51 -9.72 -7.61 -10.07
CA TRP A 51 -11.11 -7.28 -10.42
C TRP A 51 -11.48 -5.81 -10.15
N LEU A 52 -10.98 -5.21 -9.07
CA LEU A 52 -11.20 -3.80 -8.70
C LEU A 52 -10.46 -2.86 -9.66
N MET A 53 -9.28 -3.27 -10.14
CA MET A 53 -8.56 -2.64 -11.25
C MET A 53 -9.29 -2.81 -12.59
N ASN A 54 -9.91 -3.96 -12.84
CA ASN A 54 -10.75 -4.16 -14.02
C ASN A 54 -12.07 -3.36 -13.94
N PHE A 55 -12.64 -3.21 -12.75
CA PHE A 55 -13.81 -2.37 -12.49
C PHE A 55 -13.46 -0.89 -12.66
N ARG A 56 -12.31 -0.45 -12.16
CA ARG A 56 -11.69 0.84 -12.49
C ARG A 56 -11.60 1.02 -14.01
N ASN A 57 -11.03 0.04 -14.73
CA ASN A 57 -10.92 0.08 -16.19
C ASN A 57 -12.28 0.12 -16.91
N ALA A 58 -13.31 -0.54 -16.37
CA ALA A 58 -14.66 -0.51 -16.92
C ALA A 58 -15.36 0.85 -16.75
N ILE A 59 -15.02 1.60 -15.71
CA ILE A 59 -15.49 2.99 -15.51
C ILE A 59 -14.72 3.96 -16.41
N VAL A 60 -13.42 3.70 -16.67
CA VAL A 60 -12.57 4.55 -17.54
C VAL A 60 -12.49 4.09 -19.01
N LYS A 61 -13.47 3.30 -19.47
CA LYS A 61 -13.42 2.55 -20.73
C LYS A 61 -13.36 3.33 -22.08
N PRO A 62 -13.27 4.68 -22.18
CA PRO A 62 -12.81 5.27 -23.43
C PRO A 62 -11.28 5.23 -23.61
N LEU A 63 -10.50 4.75 -22.64
CA LEU A 63 -9.03 4.81 -22.70
C LEU A 63 -8.42 3.42 -22.57
N GLY A 64 -8.05 2.84 -23.72
CA GLY A 64 -7.36 1.56 -23.83
C GLY A 64 -5.99 1.58 -23.15
N LEU A 65 -5.95 1.10 -21.90
CA LEU A 65 -4.73 0.88 -21.15
C LEU A 65 -4.54 -0.62 -20.91
N ASP A 66 -3.41 -1.12 -21.39
CA ASP A 66 -2.99 -2.51 -21.33
C ASP A 66 -2.84 -2.98 -19.87
N THR A 67 -3.48 -4.11 -19.55
CA THR A 67 -3.63 -4.62 -18.18
C THR A 67 -2.46 -5.52 -17.76
N ALA A 68 -1.23 -5.05 -18.02
CA ALA A 68 0.00 -5.76 -17.69
C ALA A 68 1.07 -4.85 -17.05
N THR A 69 0.69 -3.71 -16.50
CA THR A 69 1.61 -2.88 -15.68
C THR A 69 2.16 -3.75 -14.56
N ARG A 70 3.47 -3.97 -14.56
CA ARG A 70 4.11 -4.77 -13.50
C ARG A 70 4.05 -3.93 -12.24
N PHE A 71 3.83 -4.55 -11.08
CA PHE A 71 3.78 -3.83 -9.80
C PHE A 71 5.05 -3.01 -9.52
N THR A 72 6.18 -3.36 -10.16
CA THR A 72 7.42 -2.58 -10.12
C THR A 72 7.29 -1.22 -10.80
N ASP A 73 6.47 -1.12 -11.85
CA ASP A 73 6.22 0.13 -12.59
C ASP A 73 5.33 1.11 -11.78
N MET A 74 4.82 0.67 -10.62
CA MET A 74 4.07 1.51 -9.68
C MET A 74 4.96 2.20 -8.65
N VAL A 75 6.24 1.82 -8.53
CA VAL A 75 7.17 2.44 -7.58
C VAL A 75 7.49 3.85 -8.06
N LEU A 76 7.02 4.86 -7.34
CA LEU A 76 7.25 6.27 -7.66
C LEU A 76 8.49 6.82 -6.98
N ASP A 77 8.74 6.37 -5.74
CA ASP A 77 9.89 6.81 -4.94
C ASP A 77 10.31 5.71 -3.98
N LYS A 78 11.58 5.69 -3.59
CA LYS A 78 12.12 4.71 -2.65
C LYS A 78 13.31 5.25 -1.87
N ASN A 79 13.41 4.84 -0.61
CA ASN A 79 14.59 5.00 0.22
C ASN A 79 14.87 3.70 1.00
N LEU A 80 15.80 3.76 1.96
CA LEU A 80 16.21 2.58 2.74
C LEU A 80 15.07 1.98 3.59
N HIS A 81 14.11 2.80 4.00
CA HIS A 81 13.04 2.44 4.95
C HIS A 81 11.65 2.46 4.33
N GLU A 82 11.50 2.92 3.08
CA GLU A 82 10.20 3.19 2.50
C GLU A 82 10.19 3.04 0.99
N GLU A 83 9.14 2.42 0.47
CA GLU A 83 8.77 2.47 -0.94
C GLU A 83 7.41 3.13 -1.09
N ILE A 84 7.32 4.09 -2.00
CA ILE A 84 6.06 4.73 -2.38
C ILE A 84 5.57 4.10 -3.67
N LEU A 85 4.39 3.52 -3.59
CA LEU A 85 3.64 3.01 -4.71
C LEU A 85 2.56 4.00 -5.08
N GLY A 86 2.39 4.28 -6.35
CA GLY A 86 1.29 5.10 -6.81
C GLY A 86 0.75 4.67 -8.15
N MET A 87 -0.50 5.01 -8.37
CA MET A 87 -1.10 5.00 -9.69
C MET A 87 -1.89 6.28 -9.88
N PRO A 88 -1.47 7.18 -10.79
CA PRO A 88 -2.29 8.31 -11.15
C PRO A 88 -3.58 7.81 -11.83
N ASP A 89 -4.71 8.40 -11.45
CA ASP A 89 -6.01 8.19 -12.11
C ASP A 89 -6.73 9.52 -12.30
N LYS A 90 -7.58 9.59 -13.33
CA LYS A 90 -8.41 10.76 -13.61
C LYS A 90 -9.38 11.11 -12.47
N HIS A 91 -9.78 10.13 -11.65
CA HIS A 91 -10.81 10.33 -10.62
C HIS A 91 -10.23 10.54 -9.23
N LEU A 92 -9.10 9.89 -8.93
CA LEU A 92 -8.36 10.08 -7.69
C LEU A 92 -6.89 9.70 -7.87
N ASP A 93 -6.01 10.34 -7.12
CA ASP A 93 -4.62 9.90 -7.02
C ASP A 93 -4.47 9.02 -5.78
N PHE A 94 -3.95 7.81 -5.99
CA PHE A 94 -3.79 6.81 -4.94
C PHE A 94 -2.31 6.54 -4.70
N HIS A 95 -1.84 6.84 -3.50
CA HIS A 95 -0.46 6.60 -3.08
C HIS A 95 -0.41 5.75 -1.82
N VAL A 96 0.48 4.77 -1.81
CA VAL A 96 0.68 3.83 -0.71
C VAL A 96 2.15 3.82 -0.34
N SER A 97 2.44 4.17 0.90
CA SER A 97 3.74 4.00 1.52
C SER A 97 3.84 2.61 2.15
N MET A 98 4.91 1.91 1.81
CA MET A 98 5.34 0.67 2.47
C MET A 98 6.59 0.98 3.27
N TRP A 99 6.41 1.22 4.56
CA TRP A 99 7.46 1.63 5.47
C TRP A 99 7.92 0.47 6.37
N CYS A 100 9.22 0.31 6.49
CA CYS A 100 9.93 -0.66 7.31
C CYS A 100 10.79 0.07 8.34
N GLY A 101 10.42 -0.09 9.62
CA GLY A 101 11.19 0.46 10.72
C GLY A 101 12.51 -0.26 10.94
N GLU A 102 13.28 0.25 11.89
CA GLU A 102 14.55 -0.36 12.29
C GLU A 102 14.33 -1.76 12.87
N TYR A 103 15.26 -2.65 12.56
CA TYR A 103 15.26 -4.02 13.05
C TYR A 103 16.09 -4.09 14.33
N HIS A 104 15.44 -4.39 15.46
CA HIS A 104 16.08 -4.52 16.76
C HIS A 104 15.61 -5.79 17.46
N GLU A 105 16.56 -6.61 17.95
CA GLU A 105 16.30 -7.81 18.77
C GLU A 105 15.25 -8.78 18.17
N GLY A 106 15.35 -9.06 16.87
CA GLY A 106 14.40 -9.97 16.22
C GLY A 106 13.03 -9.36 15.93
N LYS A 107 12.85 -8.06 16.13
CA LYS A 107 11.59 -7.35 15.90
C LYS A 107 11.77 -6.23 14.89
N GLN A 108 10.74 -5.99 14.12
CA GLN A 108 10.67 -4.87 13.19
C GLN A 108 9.23 -4.38 13.08
N GLU A 109 9.02 -3.07 13.00
CA GLU A 109 7.70 -2.50 12.71
C GLU A 109 7.51 -2.36 11.20
N LEU A 110 6.40 -2.89 10.69
CA LEU A 110 5.95 -2.60 9.33
C LEU A 110 4.76 -1.67 9.38
N ARG A 111 4.72 -0.70 8.48
CA ARG A 111 3.63 0.26 8.37
C ARG A 111 3.23 0.43 6.91
N ILE A 112 1.92 0.44 6.67
CA ILE A 112 1.34 0.80 5.38
C ILE A 112 0.53 2.07 5.59
N THR A 113 0.85 3.12 4.84
CA THR A 113 0.11 4.38 4.87
C THR A 113 -0.48 4.65 3.50
N THR A 114 -1.79 4.78 3.42
CA THR A 114 -2.47 5.10 2.16
C THR A 114 -2.93 6.55 2.22
N VAL A 115 -2.59 7.32 1.20
CA VAL A 115 -3.10 8.67 1.00
C VAL A 115 -3.82 8.77 -0.33
N VAL A 116 -4.95 9.49 -0.32
CA VAL A 116 -5.81 9.64 -1.50
C VAL A 116 -6.21 11.07 -1.68
N LYS A 117 -6.03 11.57 -2.89
CA LYS A 117 -6.52 12.88 -3.34
C LYS A 117 -7.63 12.69 -4.36
N TYR A 118 -8.77 13.31 -4.15
CA TYR A 118 -9.90 13.24 -5.09
C TYR A 118 -9.75 14.31 -6.16
N ASN A 119 -9.80 13.89 -7.42
CA ASN A 119 -9.75 14.82 -8.55
C ASN A 119 -11.15 15.29 -8.96
N ASN A 120 -12.20 14.53 -8.61
CA ASN A 120 -13.59 14.87 -8.86
C ASN A 120 -14.57 14.14 -7.91
N TRP A 121 -15.86 14.45 -8.04
CA TRP A 121 -16.93 13.86 -7.23
C TRP A 121 -17.07 12.33 -7.43
N LEU A 122 -16.78 11.82 -8.64
CA LEU A 122 -16.77 10.39 -8.92
C LEU A 122 -15.68 9.67 -8.13
N GLY A 123 -14.48 10.26 -8.02
CA GLY A 123 -13.40 9.75 -7.20
C GLY A 123 -13.78 9.64 -5.72
N ARG A 124 -14.48 10.64 -5.21
CA ARG A 124 -15.01 10.62 -3.83
C ARG A 124 -16.04 9.51 -3.62
N ALA A 125 -17.00 9.37 -4.53
CA ALA A 125 -18.02 8.32 -4.46
C ALA A 125 -17.40 6.92 -4.58
N TYR A 126 -16.47 6.73 -5.51
CA TYR A 126 -15.73 5.50 -5.69
C TYR A 126 -14.92 5.14 -4.44
N PHE A 127 -14.16 6.09 -3.89
CA PHE A 127 -13.37 5.83 -2.69
C PHE A 127 -14.24 5.42 -1.50
N PHE A 128 -15.40 6.06 -1.34
CA PHE A 128 -16.35 5.73 -0.28
C PHE A 128 -16.78 4.25 -0.31
N ILE A 129 -17.00 3.68 -1.51
CA ILE A 129 -17.39 2.27 -1.69
C ILE A 129 -16.22 1.33 -1.35
N ILE A 130 -14.99 1.66 -1.79
CA ILE A 130 -13.84 0.76 -1.66
C ILE A 130 -13.15 0.86 -0.29
N ARG A 131 -13.27 2.00 0.40
CA ARG A 131 -12.66 2.30 1.71
C ARG A 131 -12.86 1.19 2.75
N PRO A 132 -14.07 0.66 3.01
CA PRO A 132 -14.23 -0.40 4.01
C PRO A 132 -13.41 -1.64 3.65
N PHE A 133 -13.35 -2.01 2.38
CA PHE A 133 -12.57 -3.16 1.94
C PHE A 133 -11.08 -2.88 1.93
N HIS A 134 -10.65 -1.65 1.59
CA HIS A 134 -9.26 -1.24 1.65
C HIS A 134 -8.65 -1.47 3.04
N GLY A 135 -9.32 -1.01 4.10
CA GLY A 135 -8.84 -1.23 5.47
C GLY A 135 -8.74 -2.70 5.85
N ILE A 136 -9.63 -3.56 5.34
CA ILE A 136 -9.58 -5.02 5.55
C ILE A 136 -8.37 -5.63 4.83
N ILE A 137 -8.11 -5.22 3.58
CA ILE A 137 -6.95 -5.68 2.80
C ILE A 137 -5.65 -5.36 3.53
N VAL A 138 -5.45 -4.09 3.90
CA VAL A 138 -4.19 -3.63 4.48
C VAL A 138 -3.89 -4.36 5.79
N LYS A 139 -4.91 -4.52 6.64
CA LYS A 139 -4.79 -5.33 7.88
C LYS A 139 -4.48 -6.80 7.59
N SER A 140 -5.07 -7.38 6.56
CA SER A 140 -4.80 -8.77 6.17
C SER A 140 -3.36 -8.94 5.67
N ILE A 141 -2.86 -8.00 4.87
CA ILE A 141 -1.46 -7.98 4.41
C ILE A 141 -0.51 -7.93 5.60
N LEU A 142 -0.68 -6.96 6.49
CA LEU A 142 0.17 -6.83 7.69
C LEU A 142 0.11 -8.08 8.56
N LYS A 143 -1.07 -8.68 8.72
CA LYS A 143 -1.22 -9.92 9.49
C LYS A 143 -0.46 -11.08 8.88
N HIS A 144 -0.46 -11.21 7.55
CA HIS A 144 0.22 -12.27 6.84
C HIS A 144 1.74 -12.12 6.87
N VAL A 145 2.25 -10.93 6.53
CA VAL A 145 3.69 -10.66 6.53
C VAL A 145 4.27 -10.89 7.94
N ALA A 146 3.56 -10.46 8.98
CA ALA A 146 3.96 -10.72 10.36
C ALA A 146 3.77 -12.18 10.82
N GLY A 147 2.89 -12.96 10.17
CA GLY A 147 2.53 -14.32 10.56
C GLY A 147 3.43 -15.40 9.94
N ASP A 148 3.87 -15.21 8.69
CA ASP A 148 4.70 -16.18 7.96
C ASP A 148 6.07 -16.43 8.62
N ARG A 149 6.58 -15.47 9.40
CA ARG A 149 7.89 -15.58 10.08
C ARG A 149 7.82 -15.87 11.57
N GLY A 150 6.63 -15.84 12.17
CA GLY A 150 6.40 -16.28 13.55
C GLY A 150 6.39 -17.80 13.74
N SER A 151 6.48 -18.57 12.65
CA SER A 151 6.37 -20.04 12.63
C SER A 151 7.72 -20.75 12.48
N GLY A 152 8.83 -20.01 12.39
CA GLY A 152 10.17 -20.55 12.12
C GLY A 152 11.01 -20.87 13.36
N CYS A 153 10.42 -20.92 14.55
CA CYS A 153 11.09 -21.39 15.76
C CYS A 153 10.47 -22.71 16.20
N LYS A 154 10.96 -23.81 15.63
CA LYS A 154 10.93 -25.13 16.25
C LYS A 154 12.32 -25.74 16.12
#